data_AF-A0A022MNU5-F1
#
_entry.id   AF-A0A022MNU5-F1
#
_cell.length_a   1.000
_cell.length_b   1.000
_cell.length_c   1.000
_cell.angle_alpha   90.00
_cell.angle_beta   90.00
_cell.angle_gamma   90.00
#
_symmetry.space_group_name_H-M   'P 1'
#
loop_
_entity.id
_entity.type
_entity.pdbx_description
1 polymer ?
#
loop_
_entity_poly.entity_id
_entity_poly.type
_entity_poly.pdbx_seq_one_letter_code
_entity_poly.pdbx_strand_id
1 'polypeptide(L)'
;MREHWPAMRHPAPPPPGRSAELRRRFAEEARAERPDLAALCLLTGAVGDGTLDEDGLDAAQLELDRLAGQLPYRPGTPLAWARAVGALLGERYGFRGAAADYQRLDSSLLHAVLRRRRGLPILLSVVWLEVARRAGAPVYGVALPGHFVVGFGEAAGQVLADPFDGGRVLTGADAELLVTGATGARLDPSMTAPAEPLDVVLRILNNIRAWAALRPERSDVALWALDLSLLLPAHPARLRHERARLLVERGEFTEGARALEEYADLVAAVDEDAAGQVRAQARAARARLN
;
A
#
# COMPACT_ATOMS: atom_id res chain seq x y z
N MET A 1 18.63 -19.21 14.66
CA MET A 1 19.49 -18.81 13.53
C MET A 1 19.30 -17.33 13.31
N ARG A 2 20.36 -16.51 13.43
CA ARG A 2 20.26 -15.07 13.18
C ARG A 2 20.42 -14.84 11.68
N GLU A 3 19.33 -14.49 11.01
CA GLU A 3 19.36 -14.04 9.61
C GLU A 3 20.27 -12.81 9.51
N HIS A 4 21.30 -12.89 8.67
CA HIS A 4 22.28 -11.83 8.49
C HIS A 4 21.70 -10.77 7.54
N TRP A 5 20.73 -10.01 8.03
CA TRP A 5 20.19 -8.89 7.28
C TRP A 5 21.00 -7.61 7.61
N PRO A 6 21.53 -6.88 6.60
CA PRO A 6 22.31 -5.66 6.83
C PRO A 6 21.52 -4.56 7.58
N ALA A 7 22.22 -3.72 8.34
CA ALA A 7 21.59 -2.62 9.10
C ALA A 7 20.69 -1.76 8.19
N MET A 8 19.46 -1.46 8.62
CA MET A 8 18.51 -0.68 7.81
C MET A 8 19.04 0.74 7.61
N ARG A 9 19.40 1.08 6.37
CA ARG A 9 19.52 2.49 5.96
C ARG A 9 18.11 3.04 5.72
N HIS A 10 17.93 4.35 5.82
CA HIS A 10 16.67 4.96 5.43
C HIS A 10 16.40 4.65 3.95
N PRO A 11 15.18 4.22 3.59
CA PRO A 11 14.82 4.00 2.19
C PRO A 11 15.10 5.25 1.37
N ALA A 12 15.83 5.08 0.27
CA ALA A 12 16.13 6.10 -0.70
C ALA A 12 15.88 5.52 -2.10
N PRO A 13 15.30 6.30 -3.04
CA PRO A 13 14.98 5.79 -4.36
C PRO A 13 16.23 5.35 -5.16
N PRO A 14 16.11 4.38 -6.07
CA PRO A 14 17.23 3.90 -6.88
C PRO A 14 17.66 4.92 -7.96
N PRO A 15 18.82 4.72 -8.62
CA PRO A 15 19.25 5.55 -9.74
C PRO A 15 18.18 5.65 -10.85
N PRO A 16 18.16 6.75 -11.65
CA PRO A 16 17.07 7.02 -12.60
C PRO A 16 16.74 5.88 -13.58
N GLY A 17 17.77 5.21 -14.13
CA GLY A 17 17.57 4.09 -15.06
C GLY A 17 16.81 2.92 -14.43
N ARG A 18 17.22 2.51 -13.22
CA ARG A 18 16.54 1.45 -12.45
C ARG A 18 15.15 1.88 -11.99
N SER A 19 14.99 3.14 -11.58
CA SER A 19 13.68 3.70 -11.20
C SER A 19 12.68 3.63 -12.37
N ALA A 20 13.11 4.00 -13.58
CA ALA A 20 12.28 3.93 -14.79
C ALA A 20 11.90 2.48 -15.15
N GLU A 21 12.85 1.55 -15.04
CA GLU A 21 12.60 0.12 -15.26
C GLU A 21 11.57 -0.44 -14.26
N LEU A 22 11.74 -0.18 -12.96
CA LEU A 22 10.83 -0.65 -11.92
C LEU A 22 9.42 -0.08 -12.09
N ARG A 23 9.30 1.20 -12.47
CA ARG A 23 8.02 1.84 -12.78
C ARG A 23 7.34 1.20 -13.99
N ARG A 24 8.11 0.83 -15.03
CA ARG A 24 7.58 0.10 -16.18
C ARG A 24 7.04 -1.28 -15.75
N ARG A 25 7.83 -2.07 -15.00
CA ARG A 25 7.42 -3.37 -14.45
C ARG A 25 6.15 -3.25 -13.59
N PHE A 26 6.09 -2.24 -12.71
CA PHE A 26 4.92 -1.97 -11.89
C PHE A 26 3.68 -1.69 -12.74
N ALA A 27 3.82 -0.88 -13.78
CA ALA A 27 2.71 -0.52 -14.66
C ALA A 27 2.26 -1.67 -15.57
N GLU A 28 3.17 -2.58 -15.94
CA GLU A 28 2.85 -3.83 -16.65
C GLU A 28 2.07 -4.78 -15.73
N GLU A 29 2.56 -5.02 -14.52
CA GLU A 29 1.89 -5.87 -13.52
C GLU A 29 0.51 -5.33 -13.14
N ALA A 30 0.38 -4.01 -12.94
CA ALA A 30 -0.90 -3.38 -12.60
C ALA A 30 -1.95 -3.49 -13.72
N ARG A 31 -1.52 -3.74 -14.97
CA ARG A 31 -2.39 -3.93 -16.15
C ARG A 31 -2.58 -5.41 -16.51
N ALA A 32 -1.95 -6.33 -15.79
CA ALA A 32 -2.16 -7.75 -15.99
C ALA A 32 -3.64 -8.11 -15.77
N GLU A 33 -4.10 -9.18 -16.42
CA GLU A 33 -5.48 -9.68 -16.25
C GLU A 33 -5.77 -10.02 -14.78
N ARG A 34 -4.75 -10.50 -14.06
CA ARG A 34 -4.80 -10.81 -12.63
C ARG A 34 -3.55 -10.25 -11.95
N PRO A 35 -3.57 -8.98 -11.52
CA PRO A 35 -2.41 -8.35 -10.89
C PRO A 35 -2.00 -9.06 -9.61
N ASP A 36 -0.72 -9.39 -9.48
CA ASP A 36 -0.14 -9.99 -8.29
C ASP A 36 0.12 -8.90 -7.23
N LEU A 37 -0.61 -9.01 -6.12
CA LEU A 37 -0.54 -8.07 -5.00
C LEU A 37 0.85 -8.03 -4.35
N ALA A 38 1.50 -9.19 -4.17
CA ALA A 38 2.83 -9.26 -3.59
C ALA A 38 3.85 -8.61 -4.52
N ALA A 39 3.80 -8.89 -5.82
CA ALA A 39 4.69 -8.31 -6.82
C ALA A 39 4.56 -6.78 -6.86
N LEU A 40 3.32 -6.24 -6.88
CA LEU A 40 3.08 -4.80 -6.84
C LEU A 40 3.62 -4.15 -5.55
N CYS A 41 3.44 -4.81 -4.40
CA CYS A 41 3.97 -4.31 -3.12
C CYS A 41 5.51 -4.33 -3.08
N LEU A 42 6.14 -5.35 -3.65
CA LEU A 42 7.59 -5.45 -3.73
C LEU A 42 8.19 -4.44 -4.72
N LEU A 43 7.57 -4.24 -5.88
CA LEU A 43 7.97 -3.20 -6.84
C LEU A 43 7.79 -1.80 -6.25
N THR A 44 6.74 -1.56 -5.46
CA THR A 44 6.59 -0.34 -4.65
C THR A 44 7.77 -0.17 -3.67
N GLY A 45 8.14 -1.26 -2.99
CA GLY A 45 9.31 -1.34 -2.13
C GLY A 45 10.61 -0.95 -2.86
N ALA A 46 10.86 -1.52 -4.04
CA ALA A 46 12.07 -1.28 -4.81
C ALA A 46 12.19 0.15 -5.38
N VAL A 47 11.05 0.78 -5.69
CA VAL A 47 11.03 2.21 -6.07
C VAL A 47 11.34 3.12 -4.88
N GLY A 48 10.85 2.77 -3.69
CA GLY A 48 11.08 3.54 -2.46
C GLY A 48 12.43 3.24 -1.77
N ASP A 49 13.03 2.08 -2.04
CA ASP A 49 14.25 1.58 -1.44
C ASP A 49 15.15 0.94 -2.50
N GLY A 50 16.07 1.72 -3.05
CA GLY A 50 17.03 1.27 -4.06
C GLY A 50 18.05 0.25 -3.56
N THR A 51 18.04 -0.10 -2.27
CA THR A 51 18.81 -1.23 -1.75
C THR A 51 18.11 -2.58 -1.94
N LEU A 52 16.82 -2.58 -2.29
CA LEU A 52 16.09 -3.79 -2.66
C LEU A 52 16.40 -4.14 -4.11
N ASP A 53 17.34 -5.06 -4.30
CA ASP A 53 17.73 -5.61 -5.60
C ASP A 53 16.91 -6.85 -6.00
N GLU A 54 17.24 -7.47 -7.14
CA GLU A 54 16.49 -8.66 -7.59
C GLU A 54 16.61 -9.83 -6.60
N ASP A 55 17.81 -10.06 -6.04
CA ASP A 55 18.01 -11.07 -4.99
C ASP A 55 17.14 -10.78 -3.75
N GLY A 56 16.99 -9.50 -3.39
CA GLY A 56 16.10 -9.08 -2.30
C GLY A 56 14.62 -9.26 -2.61
N LEU A 57 14.19 -9.04 -3.87
CA LEU A 57 12.83 -9.32 -4.32
C LEU A 57 12.54 -10.83 -4.25
N ASP A 58 13.46 -11.65 -4.75
CA ASP A 58 13.37 -13.11 -4.73
C ASP A 58 13.36 -13.65 -3.29
N ALA A 59 14.22 -13.11 -2.42
CA ALA A 59 14.24 -13.48 -1.00
C ALA A 59 12.92 -13.17 -0.30
N ALA A 60 12.26 -12.07 -0.65
CA ALA A 60 10.96 -11.72 -0.08
C ALA A 60 9.86 -12.69 -0.55
N GLN A 61 9.87 -13.10 -1.82
CA GLN A 61 8.96 -14.12 -2.35
C GLN A 61 9.19 -15.48 -1.70
N LEU A 62 10.45 -15.92 -1.60
CA LEU A 62 10.84 -17.16 -0.94
C LEU A 62 10.45 -17.16 0.54
N GLU A 63 10.52 -16.03 1.24
CA GLU A 63 10.08 -15.93 2.63
C GLU A 63 8.56 -16.13 2.76
N LEU A 64 7.76 -15.58 1.85
CA LEU A 64 6.31 -15.81 1.82
C LEU A 64 6.00 -17.29 1.55
N ASP A 65 6.70 -17.94 0.62
CA ASP A 65 6.55 -19.37 0.32
C ASP A 65 6.96 -20.24 1.52
N ARG A 66 8.08 -19.91 2.18
CA ARG A 66 8.58 -20.61 3.36
C ARG A 66 7.61 -20.52 4.53
N LEU A 67 6.99 -19.36 4.74
CA LEU A 67 5.95 -19.18 5.75
C LEU A 67 4.69 -19.97 5.38
N ALA A 68 4.26 -19.94 4.11
CA ALA A 68 3.11 -20.69 3.64
C ALA A 68 3.29 -22.21 3.83
N GLY A 69 4.47 -22.74 3.54
CA GLY A 69 4.81 -24.15 3.70
C GLY A 69 4.83 -24.65 5.16
N GLN A 70 4.70 -23.75 6.16
CA GLN A 70 4.58 -24.11 7.56
C GLN A 70 3.13 -24.16 8.06
N LEU A 71 2.17 -23.73 7.24
CA LEU A 71 0.75 -23.85 7.59
C LEU A 71 0.29 -25.30 7.48
N PRO A 72 -0.63 -25.75 8.36
CA PRO A 72 -1.21 -27.07 8.25
C PRO A 72 -2.01 -27.22 6.95
N TYR A 73 -1.95 -28.41 6.35
CA TYR A 73 -2.70 -28.71 5.13
C TYR A 73 -4.20 -28.67 5.40
N ARG A 74 -4.90 -27.74 4.72
CA ARG A 74 -6.36 -27.58 4.72
C ARG A 74 -7.01 -27.72 6.12
N PRO A 75 -6.88 -26.70 7.01
CA PRO A 75 -7.50 -26.65 8.34
C PRO A 75 -9.04 -26.78 8.35
N GLY A 76 -9.70 -26.79 7.19
CA GLY A 76 -11.11 -27.08 7.02
C GLY A 76 -12.00 -25.84 7.08
N THR A 77 -12.13 -25.21 8.26
CA THR A 77 -13.06 -24.09 8.47
C THR A 77 -12.37 -22.73 8.38
N PRO A 78 -13.11 -21.64 8.09
CA PRO A 78 -12.58 -20.28 8.14
C PRO A 78 -11.92 -19.92 9.47
N LEU A 79 -12.53 -20.34 10.60
CA LEU A 79 -11.98 -20.12 11.94
C LEU A 79 -10.68 -20.92 12.15
N ALA A 80 -10.60 -22.15 11.66
CA ALA A 80 -9.39 -22.96 11.74
C ALA A 80 -8.25 -22.34 10.92
N TRP A 81 -8.55 -21.80 9.73
CA TRP A 81 -7.60 -21.01 8.95
C TRP A 81 -7.12 -19.77 9.71
N ALA A 82 -8.03 -18.94 10.21
CA ALA A 82 -7.68 -17.73 10.96
C ALA A 82 -6.78 -18.04 12.16
N ARG A 83 -7.10 -19.09 12.93
CA ARG A 83 -6.29 -19.55 14.06
C ARG A 83 -4.93 -20.10 13.65
N ALA A 84 -4.87 -20.89 12.58
CA ALA A 84 -3.60 -21.45 12.10
C ALA A 84 -2.64 -20.34 11.63
N VAL A 85 -3.16 -19.35 10.90
CA VAL A 85 -2.37 -18.20 10.44
C VAL A 85 -1.98 -17.30 11.61
N GLY A 86 -2.87 -17.08 12.59
CA GLY A 86 -2.53 -16.33 13.81
C GLY A 86 -1.49 -16.98 14.69
N ALA A 87 -1.59 -18.29 14.92
CA ALA A 87 -0.57 -19.04 15.65
C ALA A 87 0.80 -19.00 14.94
N LEU A 88 0.81 -19.07 13.61
CA LEU A 88 2.04 -18.98 12.83
C LEU A 88 2.60 -17.55 12.80
N LEU A 89 1.89 -16.62 12.18
CA LEU A 89 2.41 -15.29 11.89
C LEU A 89 2.43 -14.41 13.14
N GLY A 90 1.34 -14.38 13.89
CA GLY A 90 1.21 -13.54 15.08
C GLY A 90 2.01 -14.05 16.27
N GLU A 91 1.73 -15.29 16.70
CA GLU A 91 2.33 -15.84 17.92
C GLU A 91 3.78 -16.30 17.71
N ARG A 92 4.04 -17.13 16.69
CA ARG A 92 5.38 -17.70 16.47
C ARG A 92 6.36 -16.72 15.82
N TYR A 93 5.94 -15.99 14.78
CA TYR A 93 6.81 -15.05 14.05
C TYR A 93 6.69 -13.59 14.51
N GLY A 94 5.72 -13.26 15.37
CA GLY A 94 5.61 -11.93 15.97
C GLY A 94 5.13 -10.83 15.02
N PHE A 95 4.47 -11.17 13.92
CA PHE A 95 3.88 -10.19 13.00
C PHE A 95 2.73 -9.45 13.70
N ARG A 96 2.98 -8.18 14.06
CA ARG A 96 2.00 -7.30 14.69
C ARG A 96 2.41 -5.83 14.56
N GLY A 97 1.48 -4.92 14.73
CA GLY A 97 1.76 -3.48 14.72
C GLY A 97 1.88 -2.86 16.11
N ALA A 98 2.21 -1.58 16.18
CA ALA A 98 1.89 -0.70 17.31
C ALA A 98 1.85 0.77 16.84
N ALA A 99 1.43 1.67 17.73
CA ALA A 99 1.30 3.10 17.43
C ALA A 99 2.56 3.74 16.81
N ALA A 100 3.76 3.33 17.25
CA ALA A 100 5.02 3.84 16.72
C ALA A 100 5.26 3.48 15.24
N ASP A 101 4.63 2.42 14.72
CA ASP A 101 4.82 1.99 13.33
C ASP A 101 4.15 2.95 12.33
N TYR A 102 3.13 3.72 12.75
CA TYR A 102 2.53 4.79 11.94
C TYR A 102 3.50 5.92 11.60
N GLN A 103 4.59 6.05 12.36
CA GLN A 103 5.60 7.10 12.13
C GLN A 103 6.71 6.67 11.18
N ARG A 104 6.66 5.46 10.61
CA ARG A 104 7.75 4.91 9.81
C ARG A 104 7.32 4.54 8.40
N LEU A 105 8.09 5.01 7.41
CA LEU A 105 7.90 4.66 6.00
C LEU A 105 8.03 3.15 5.77
N ASP A 106 8.99 2.51 6.43
CA ASP A 106 9.27 1.07 6.29
C ASP A 106 8.13 0.17 6.80
N SER A 107 7.16 0.71 7.56
CA SER A 107 5.92 0.03 7.91
C SER A 107 4.94 -0.08 6.74
N SER A 108 5.21 0.63 5.64
CA SER A 108 4.46 0.63 4.39
C SER A 108 5.23 0.00 3.21
N LEU A 109 6.38 -0.67 3.45
CA LEU A 109 7.14 -1.39 2.42
C LEU A 109 7.24 -2.89 2.75
N LEU A 110 6.81 -3.76 1.82
CA LEU A 110 6.56 -5.19 2.14
C LEU A 110 7.85 -5.93 2.55
N HIS A 111 8.96 -5.71 1.85
CA HIS A 111 10.26 -6.30 2.20
C HIS A 111 10.71 -5.92 3.61
N ALA A 112 10.46 -4.68 4.02
CA ALA A 112 10.81 -4.21 5.35
C ALA A 112 9.88 -4.78 6.43
N VAL A 113 8.58 -4.93 6.14
CA VAL A 113 7.62 -5.58 7.05
C VAL A 113 7.96 -7.06 7.23
N LEU A 114 8.30 -7.77 6.15
CA LEU A 114 8.74 -9.18 6.21
C LEU A 114 9.95 -9.35 7.12
N ARG A 115 10.95 -8.47 7.02
CA ARG A 115 12.12 -8.50 7.90
C ARG A 115 11.80 -8.12 9.35
N ARG A 116 11.14 -6.98 9.55
CA ARG A 116 10.91 -6.40 10.89
C ARG A 116 9.83 -7.14 11.67
N ARG A 117 8.94 -7.85 10.97
CA ARG A 117 7.69 -8.42 11.50
C ARG A 117 6.77 -7.35 12.09
N ARG A 118 6.89 -6.10 11.61
CA ARG A 118 6.21 -4.89 12.12
C ARG A 118 5.80 -4.04 10.93
N GLY A 119 4.56 -3.55 10.92
CA GLY A 119 4.03 -2.76 9.80
C GLY A 119 2.69 -2.10 10.11
N LEU A 120 2.14 -1.42 9.12
CA LEU A 120 0.78 -0.89 9.18
C LEU A 120 -0.26 -2.01 9.00
N PRO A 121 -1.53 -1.81 9.44
CA PRO A 121 -2.56 -2.84 9.34
C PRO A 121 -2.69 -3.45 7.95
N ILE A 122 -2.70 -2.60 6.90
CA ILE A 122 -2.84 -3.05 5.51
C ILE A 122 -1.68 -3.93 5.06
N LEU A 123 -0.45 -3.61 5.45
CA LEU A 123 0.72 -4.31 4.93
C LEU A 123 1.04 -5.58 5.71
N LEU A 124 0.75 -5.60 7.01
CA LEU A 124 0.67 -6.84 7.77
C LEU A 124 -0.41 -7.76 7.18
N SER A 125 -1.56 -7.19 6.78
CA SER A 125 -2.61 -7.94 6.10
C SER A 125 -2.17 -8.49 4.75
N VAL A 126 -1.37 -7.77 3.96
CA VAL A 126 -0.76 -8.33 2.74
C VAL A 126 0.06 -9.58 3.08
N VAL A 127 0.96 -9.54 4.07
CA VAL A 127 1.73 -10.75 4.48
C VAL A 127 0.79 -11.92 4.81
N TRP A 128 -0.26 -11.66 5.57
CA TRP A 128 -1.25 -12.68 5.95
C TRP A 128 -2.00 -13.27 4.76
N LEU A 129 -2.47 -12.42 3.84
CA LEU A 129 -3.15 -12.82 2.61
C LEU A 129 -2.24 -13.68 1.75
N GLU A 130 -1.01 -13.23 1.57
CA GLU A 130 -0.02 -13.84 0.71
C GLU A 130 0.44 -15.22 1.22
N VAL A 131 0.63 -15.36 2.53
CA VAL A 131 0.98 -16.63 3.16
C VAL A 131 -0.20 -17.60 3.13
N ALA A 132 -1.40 -17.14 3.50
CA ALA A 132 -2.58 -18.00 3.56
C ALA A 132 -3.06 -18.46 2.18
N ARG A 133 -3.03 -17.57 1.17
CA ARG A 133 -3.44 -17.88 -0.21
C ARG A 133 -2.51 -18.91 -0.86
N ARG A 134 -1.18 -18.77 -0.67
CA ARG A 134 -0.20 -19.77 -1.13
C ARG A 134 -0.43 -21.15 -0.50
N ALA A 135 -0.90 -21.20 0.74
CA ALA A 135 -1.31 -22.44 1.41
C ALA A 135 -2.70 -22.97 0.97
N GLY A 136 -3.38 -22.27 0.06
CA GLY A 136 -4.69 -22.65 -0.49
C GLY A 136 -5.88 -22.21 0.34
N ALA A 137 -5.73 -21.24 1.24
CA ALA A 137 -6.85 -20.71 2.02
C ALA A 137 -7.78 -19.84 1.15
N PRO A 138 -9.10 -19.93 1.33
CA PRO A 138 -10.04 -18.92 0.83
C PRO A 138 -9.89 -17.66 1.71
N VAL A 139 -9.13 -16.68 1.22
CA VAL A 139 -8.77 -15.48 2.00
C VAL A 139 -8.78 -14.22 1.13
N TYR A 140 -9.22 -13.10 1.70
CA TYR A 140 -9.25 -11.80 1.05
C TYR A 140 -9.05 -10.67 2.06
N GLY A 141 -8.62 -9.51 1.56
CA GLY A 141 -8.47 -8.32 2.38
C GLY A 141 -9.79 -7.62 2.59
N VAL A 142 -9.99 -6.97 3.74
CA VAL A 142 -11.18 -6.18 4.04
C VAL A 142 -10.75 -4.78 4.43
N ALA A 143 -11.15 -3.81 3.60
CA ALA A 143 -10.74 -2.43 3.68
C ALA A 143 -11.64 -1.61 4.61
N LEU A 144 -11.68 -1.94 5.90
CA LEU A 144 -12.43 -1.15 6.89
C LEU A 144 -11.98 0.33 6.90
N PRO A 145 -12.87 1.28 7.21
CA PRO A 145 -12.44 2.66 7.44
C PRO A 145 -11.42 2.75 8.58
N GLY A 146 -10.29 3.44 8.33
CA GLY A 146 -9.20 3.62 9.30
C GLY A 146 -8.38 2.38 9.66
N HIS A 147 -8.79 1.18 9.26
CA HIS A 147 -8.10 -0.07 9.57
C HIS A 147 -8.11 -1.07 8.39
N PHE A 148 -7.37 -2.16 8.46
CA PHE A 148 -7.43 -3.18 7.41
C PHE A 148 -7.24 -4.56 8.05
N VAL A 149 -8.10 -5.50 7.68
CA VAL A 149 -8.17 -6.84 8.27
C VAL A 149 -8.22 -7.89 7.18
N VAL A 150 -8.14 -9.16 7.55
CA VAL A 150 -8.27 -10.28 6.62
C VAL A 150 -9.54 -11.07 6.91
N GLY A 151 -10.26 -11.44 5.86
CA GLY A 151 -11.41 -12.32 5.91
C GLY A 151 -11.05 -13.72 5.40
N PHE A 152 -11.50 -14.75 6.12
CA PHE A 152 -11.40 -16.15 5.71
C PHE A 152 -12.78 -16.72 5.38
N GLY A 153 -12.84 -17.60 4.39
CA GLY A 153 -14.08 -18.24 3.94
C GLY A 153 -14.78 -17.47 2.82
N GLU A 154 -16.08 -17.71 2.65
CA GLU A 154 -16.92 -16.90 1.78
C GLU A 154 -17.42 -15.66 2.55
N ALA A 155 -17.75 -14.58 1.83
CA ALA A 155 -18.22 -13.33 2.44
C ALA A 155 -19.43 -13.56 3.36
N ALA A 156 -20.33 -14.48 2.98
CA ALA A 156 -21.40 -14.96 3.83
C ALA A 156 -20.84 -15.96 4.87
N GLY A 157 -20.71 -15.51 6.12
CA GLY A 157 -20.15 -16.35 7.20
C GLY A 157 -18.64 -16.26 7.35
N GLN A 158 -18.03 -15.21 6.82
CA GLN A 158 -16.60 -14.95 6.94
C GLN A 158 -16.13 -14.87 8.39
N VAL A 159 -14.86 -15.26 8.61
CA VAL A 159 -14.16 -15.00 9.87
C VAL A 159 -13.14 -13.91 9.62
N LEU A 160 -13.29 -12.79 10.31
CA LEU A 160 -12.35 -11.68 10.27
C LEU A 160 -11.24 -11.91 11.31
N ALA A 161 -10.00 -11.64 10.93
CA ALA A 161 -8.85 -11.59 11.84
C ALA A 161 -8.08 -10.28 11.62
N ASP A 162 -7.51 -9.73 12.69
CA ASP A 162 -6.73 -8.49 12.67
C ASP A 162 -5.22 -8.77 12.73
N PRO A 163 -4.50 -8.66 11.60
CA PRO A 163 -3.04 -8.83 11.56
C PRO A 163 -2.27 -7.78 12.37
N PHE A 164 -2.82 -6.58 12.56
CA PHE A 164 -2.18 -5.55 13.36
C PHE A 164 -2.15 -5.94 14.85
N ASP A 165 -3.20 -6.61 15.31
CA ASP A 165 -3.31 -7.16 16.67
C ASP A 165 -2.86 -8.63 16.75
N GLY A 166 -1.86 -9.00 15.93
CA GLY A 166 -1.25 -10.33 15.97
C GLY A 166 -2.18 -11.47 15.55
N GLY A 167 -3.27 -11.18 14.83
CA GLY A 167 -4.18 -12.20 14.35
C GLY A 167 -5.43 -12.43 15.17
N ARG A 168 -5.76 -11.51 16.08
CA ARG A 168 -6.98 -11.62 16.89
C ARG A 168 -8.20 -11.79 16.00
N VAL A 169 -8.96 -12.87 16.24
CA VAL A 169 -10.24 -13.09 15.56
C VAL A 169 -11.24 -12.06 16.07
N LEU A 170 -11.93 -11.40 15.13
CA LEU A 170 -12.86 -10.31 15.42
C LEU A 170 -14.29 -10.84 15.47
N THR A 171 -15.03 -10.44 16.49
CA THR A 171 -16.49 -10.51 16.51
C THR A 171 -17.10 -9.36 15.70
N GLY A 172 -18.41 -9.42 15.41
CA GLY A 172 -19.10 -8.30 14.78
C GLY A 172 -19.00 -7.01 15.60
N ALA A 173 -19.04 -7.09 16.93
CA ALA A 173 -18.86 -5.95 17.82
C ALA A 173 -17.43 -5.38 17.77
N ASP A 174 -16.42 -6.23 17.61
CA ASP A 174 -15.04 -5.77 17.44
C ASP A 174 -14.87 -4.98 16.14
N ALA A 175 -15.43 -5.47 15.03
CA ALA A 175 -15.40 -4.79 13.74
C ALA A 175 -16.15 -3.45 13.79
N GLU A 176 -17.31 -3.41 14.44
CA GLU A 176 -18.08 -2.18 14.70
C GLU A 176 -17.24 -1.14 15.47
N LEU A 177 -16.54 -1.58 16.52
CA LEU A 177 -15.69 -0.70 17.33
C LEU A 177 -14.52 -0.13 16.53
N LEU A 178 -13.90 -0.92 15.65
CA LEU A 178 -12.84 -0.44 14.77
C LEU A 178 -13.35 0.66 13.82
N VAL A 179 -14.50 0.46 13.20
CA VAL A 179 -15.09 1.44 12.27
C VAL A 179 -15.57 2.69 13.00
N THR A 180 -16.28 2.52 14.11
CA THR A 180 -16.78 3.63 14.93
C THR A 180 -15.63 4.45 15.50
N GLY A 181 -14.55 3.80 15.98
CA GLY A 181 -13.37 4.49 16.48
C GLY A 181 -12.64 5.30 15.41
N ALA A 182 -12.65 4.83 14.16
CA ALA A 182 -12.00 5.52 13.05
C ALA A 182 -12.84 6.65 12.42
N THR A 183 -14.17 6.51 12.40
CA THR A 183 -15.05 7.39 11.60
C THR A 183 -16.19 8.05 12.38
N GLY A 184 -16.52 7.55 13.57
CA GLY A 184 -17.74 7.90 14.29
C GLY A 184 -19.02 7.30 13.69
N ALA A 185 -18.94 6.58 12.57
CA ALA A 185 -20.08 5.95 11.90
C ALA A 185 -20.18 4.46 12.26
N ARG A 186 -21.38 3.90 12.05
CA ARG A 186 -21.64 2.46 12.24
C ARG A 186 -21.05 1.63 11.11
N LEU A 187 -20.78 0.35 11.38
CA LEU A 187 -20.37 -0.60 10.36
C LEU A 187 -21.54 -0.86 9.40
N ASP A 188 -21.30 -0.63 8.11
CA ASP A 188 -22.19 -1.07 7.05
C ASP A 188 -21.68 -2.42 6.51
N PRO A 189 -22.57 -3.40 6.22
CA PRO A 189 -22.16 -4.68 5.65
C PRO A 189 -21.28 -4.57 4.39
N SER A 190 -21.50 -3.55 3.55
CA SER A 190 -20.68 -3.30 2.36
C SER A 190 -19.21 -3.00 2.69
N MET A 191 -18.91 -2.50 3.89
CA MET A 191 -17.53 -2.25 4.36
C MET A 191 -16.75 -3.54 4.60
N THR A 192 -17.43 -4.69 4.67
CA THR A 192 -16.82 -6.01 4.88
C THR A 192 -16.60 -6.80 3.59
N ALA A 193 -16.83 -6.17 2.44
CA ALA A 193 -16.59 -6.77 1.14
C ALA A 193 -15.09 -7.01 0.88
N PRO A 194 -14.75 -8.03 0.06
CA PRO A 194 -13.38 -8.22 -0.41
C PRO A 194 -12.82 -6.98 -1.11
N ALA A 195 -11.59 -6.60 -0.75
CA ALA A 195 -10.86 -5.52 -1.41
C ALA A 195 -10.10 -6.05 -2.63
N GLU A 196 -10.22 -5.34 -3.75
CA GLU A 196 -9.50 -5.66 -4.98
C GLU A 196 -8.00 -5.35 -4.85
N PRO A 197 -7.11 -6.14 -5.49
CA PRO A 197 -5.66 -5.96 -5.35
C PRO A 197 -5.17 -4.54 -5.65
N LEU A 198 -5.68 -3.90 -6.70
CA LEU A 198 -5.27 -2.54 -7.08
C LEU A 198 -5.76 -1.48 -6.09
N ASP A 199 -6.92 -1.69 -5.46
CA ASP A 199 -7.42 -0.80 -4.39
C ASP A 199 -6.56 -0.91 -3.13
N VAL A 200 -6.10 -2.13 -2.80
CA VAL A 200 -5.15 -2.36 -1.71
C VAL A 200 -3.84 -1.62 -1.99
N VAL A 201 -3.29 -1.73 -3.21
CA VAL A 201 -2.06 -1.04 -3.60
C VAL A 201 -2.23 0.48 -3.56
N LEU A 202 -3.33 1.02 -4.09
CA LEU A 202 -3.61 2.45 -4.01
C LEU A 202 -3.70 2.92 -2.55
N ARG A 203 -4.32 2.13 -1.67
CA ARG A 203 -4.41 2.46 -0.24
C ARG A 203 -3.04 2.39 0.46
N ILE A 204 -2.16 1.45 0.08
CA ILE A 204 -0.76 1.43 0.54
C ILE A 204 -0.02 2.70 0.10
N LEU A 205 -0.14 3.08 -1.17
CA LEU A 205 0.45 4.32 -1.69
C LEU A 205 -0.13 5.56 -0.99
N ASN A 206 -1.42 5.58 -0.67
CA ASN A 206 -2.03 6.66 0.12
C ASN A 206 -1.43 6.77 1.52
N ASN A 207 -1.15 5.65 2.19
CA ASN A 207 -0.47 5.66 3.49
C ASN A 207 0.94 6.26 3.39
N ILE A 208 1.68 5.94 2.32
CA ILE A 208 3.01 6.50 2.06
C ILE A 208 2.93 8.00 1.81
N ARG A 209 1.97 8.45 0.99
CA ARG A 209 1.74 9.87 0.70
C ARG A 209 1.32 10.65 1.95
N ALA A 210 0.45 10.08 2.78
CA ALA A 210 0.05 10.66 4.06
C ALA A 210 1.24 10.79 5.02
N TRP A 211 2.12 9.79 5.07
CA TRP A 211 3.36 9.86 5.85
C TRP A 211 4.30 10.97 5.35
N ALA A 212 4.44 11.11 4.03
CA ALA A 212 5.30 12.13 3.40
C ALA A 212 4.73 13.54 3.53
N ALA A 213 3.40 13.71 3.51
CA ALA A 213 2.74 15.02 3.63
C ALA A 213 3.06 15.75 4.95
N LEU A 214 3.36 15.00 6.02
CA LEU A 214 3.78 15.55 7.31
C LEU A 214 5.27 15.90 7.38
N ARG A 215 6.02 15.70 6.29
CA ARG A 215 7.48 15.76 6.22
C ARG A 215 7.92 16.44 4.92
N PRO A 216 7.92 17.79 4.85
CA PRO A 216 8.27 18.53 3.62
C PRO A 216 9.64 18.15 3.03
N GLU A 217 10.59 17.77 3.89
CA GLU A 217 11.91 17.27 3.51
C GLU A 217 11.89 15.91 2.78
N ARG A 218 10.75 15.21 2.80
CA ARG A 218 10.51 13.93 2.12
C ARG A 218 9.61 14.08 0.89
N SER A 219 9.70 15.22 0.20
CA SER A 219 8.99 15.45 -1.06
C SER A 219 9.38 14.46 -2.16
N ASP A 220 10.56 13.84 -2.08
CA ASP A 220 10.97 12.71 -2.92
C ASP A 220 10.05 11.50 -2.72
N VAL A 221 9.69 11.20 -1.47
CA VAL A 221 8.76 10.10 -1.11
C VAL A 221 7.36 10.38 -1.61
N ALA A 222 6.88 11.61 -1.43
CA ALA A 222 5.59 12.03 -1.97
C ALA A 222 5.55 11.87 -3.50
N LEU A 223 6.62 12.25 -4.19
CA LEU A 223 6.67 12.23 -5.66
C LEU A 223 6.65 10.80 -6.21
N TRP A 224 7.52 9.91 -5.75
CA TRP A 224 7.52 8.55 -6.30
C TRP A 224 6.24 7.78 -5.96
N ALA A 225 5.62 8.04 -4.80
CA ALA A 225 4.35 7.41 -4.44
C ALA A 225 3.18 7.94 -5.29
N LEU A 226 3.19 9.24 -5.64
CA LEU A 226 2.24 9.81 -6.60
C LEU A 226 2.45 9.23 -8.00
N ASP A 227 3.70 9.12 -8.44
CA ASP A 227 4.02 8.55 -9.74
C ASP A 227 3.51 7.11 -9.88
N LEU A 228 3.75 6.26 -8.88
CA LEU A 228 3.20 4.89 -8.87
C LEU A 228 1.67 4.88 -8.83
N SER A 229 1.04 5.79 -8.08
CA SER A 229 -0.42 5.88 -8.02
C SER A 229 -1.03 6.20 -9.38
N LEU A 230 -0.37 7.05 -10.18
CA LEU A 230 -0.81 7.42 -11.53
C LEU A 230 -0.55 6.33 -12.59
N LEU A 231 0.29 5.33 -12.27
CA LEU A 231 0.51 4.16 -13.14
C LEU A 231 -0.58 3.09 -13.00
N LEU A 232 -1.39 3.15 -11.93
CA LEU A 232 -2.54 2.26 -11.77
C LEU A 232 -3.61 2.56 -12.85
N PRO A 233 -4.27 1.54 -13.43
CA PRO A 233 -5.29 1.73 -14.47
C PRO A 233 -6.45 2.62 -14.04
N ALA A 234 -6.91 2.48 -12.81
CA ALA A 234 -7.94 3.30 -12.19
C ALA A 234 -7.33 4.12 -11.06
N HIS A 235 -7.39 5.45 -11.17
CA HIS A 235 -6.91 6.36 -10.15
C HIS A 235 -7.72 7.67 -10.15
N PRO A 236 -7.86 8.36 -9.00
CA PRO A 236 -8.53 9.64 -8.95
C PRO A 236 -7.81 10.71 -9.79
N ALA A 237 -8.53 11.46 -10.62
CA ALA A 237 -7.97 12.52 -11.46
C ALA A 237 -7.20 13.58 -10.64
N ARG A 238 -7.66 13.87 -9.41
CA ARG A 238 -6.99 14.80 -8.47
C ARG A 238 -5.51 14.48 -8.21
N LEU A 239 -5.09 13.22 -8.35
CA LEU A 239 -3.69 12.84 -8.17
C LEU A 239 -2.76 13.51 -9.19
N ARG A 240 -3.28 13.85 -10.38
CA ARG A 240 -2.53 14.59 -11.40
C ARG A 240 -2.26 16.03 -10.94
N HIS A 241 -3.25 16.67 -10.34
CA HIS A 241 -3.11 18.01 -9.75
C HIS A 241 -2.13 17.99 -8.57
N GLU A 242 -2.26 17.00 -7.68
CA GLU A 242 -1.35 16.82 -6.54
C GLU A 242 0.10 16.65 -7.01
N ARG A 243 0.36 15.81 -8.03
CA ARG A 243 1.69 15.65 -8.63
C ARG A 243 2.19 16.96 -9.27
N ALA A 244 1.35 17.63 -10.06
CA ALA A 244 1.74 18.85 -10.74
C ALA A 244 2.14 19.96 -9.76
N ARG A 245 1.37 20.12 -8.68
CA ARG A 245 1.71 21.03 -7.58
C ARG A 245 3.02 20.66 -6.90
N LEU A 246 3.21 19.38 -6.60
CA LEU A 246 4.43 18.91 -5.95
C LEU A 246 5.68 19.19 -6.81
N LEU A 247 5.60 19.03 -8.13
CA LEU A 247 6.69 19.40 -9.05
C LEU A 247 7.02 20.90 -8.96
N VAL A 248 6.00 21.77 -8.96
CA VAL A 248 6.19 23.23 -8.79
C VAL A 248 6.81 23.54 -7.43
N GLU A 249 6.36 22.90 -6.36
CA GLU A 249 6.89 23.09 -5.00
C GLU A 249 8.36 22.63 -4.90
N ARG A 250 8.76 21.63 -5.70
CA ARG A 250 10.15 21.14 -5.81
C ARG A 250 11.04 21.96 -6.75
N GLY A 251 10.51 23.02 -7.37
CA GLY A 251 11.25 23.85 -8.32
C GLY A 251 11.29 23.31 -9.76
N GLU A 252 10.60 22.21 -10.03
CA GLU A 252 10.48 21.60 -11.37
C GLU A 252 9.38 22.35 -12.17
N PHE A 253 9.54 23.67 -12.30
CA PHE A 253 8.49 24.59 -12.73
C PHE A 253 7.95 24.30 -14.14
N THR A 254 8.82 23.92 -15.08
CA THR A 254 8.43 23.64 -16.46
C THR A 254 7.54 22.40 -16.55
N GLU A 255 7.95 21.29 -15.91
CA GLU A 255 7.16 20.07 -15.90
C GLU A 255 5.89 20.25 -15.07
N GLY A 256 5.97 20.90 -13.91
CA GLY A 256 4.83 21.18 -13.05
C GLY A 256 3.79 22.06 -13.74
N ALA A 257 4.19 23.12 -14.45
CA ALA A 257 3.27 23.97 -15.21
C ALA A 257 2.57 23.21 -16.33
N ARG A 258 3.30 22.40 -17.10
CA ARG A 258 2.70 21.54 -18.15
C ARG A 258 1.69 20.57 -17.55
N ALA A 259 2.03 19.91 -16.44
CA ALA A 259 1.12 18.98 -15.78
C ALA A 259 -0.13 19.68 -15.19
N LEU A 260 -0.01 20.93 -14.74
CA LEU A 260 -1.15 21.75 -14.33
C LEU A 260 -2.06 22.08 -15.52
N GLU A 261 -1.51 22.43 -16.68
CA GLU A 261 -2.29 22.68 -17.90
C GLU A 261 -3.06 21.42 -18.34
N GLU A 262 -2.39 20.27 -18.40
CA GLU A 262 -3.02 18.98 -18.73
C GLU A 262 -4.16 18.62 -17.76
N TYR A 263 -3.99 18.90 -16.47
CA TYR A 263 -5.06 18.70 -15.49
C TYR A 263 -6.21 19.70 -15.69
N ALA A 264 -5.91 20.97 -15.98
CA ALA A 264 -6.93 21.98 -16.24
C ALA A 264 -7.81 21.60 -17.43
N ASP A 265 -7.21 21.09 -18.51
CA ASP A 265 -7.95 20.65 -19.70
C ASP A 265 -8.87 19.45 -19.41
N LEU A 266 -8.46 18.56 -18.51
CA LEU A 266 -9.28 17.43 -18.08
C LEU A 266 -10.51 17.88 -17.25
N VAL A 267 -10.37 18.89 -16.40
CA VAL A 267 -11.47 19.36 -15.53
C VAL A 267 -12.35 20.42 -16.19
N ALA A 268 -11.88 21.11 -17.25
CA ALA A 268 -12.64 22.13 -17.98
C ALA A 268 -14.01 21.63 -18.48
N ALA A 269 -14.09 20.35 -18.84
CA ALA A 269 -15.36 19.74 -19.27
C ALA A 269 -16.43 19.66 -18.16
N VAL A 270 -16.03 19.74 -16.89
CA VAL A 270 -16.92 19.61 -15.72
C VAL A 270 -17.04 20.94 -14.96
N ASP A 271 -15.95 21.68 -14.84
CA ASP A 271 -15.85 22.93 -14.07
C ASP A 271 -14.81 23.86 -14.71
N GLU A 272 -15.27 24.78 -15.57
CA GLU A 272 -14.41 25.75 -16.27
C GLU A 272 -13.78 26.77 -15.32
N ASP A 273 -14.46 27.12 -14.23
CA ASP A 273 -13.91 28.06 -13.23
C ASP A 273 -12.72 27.44 -12.49
N ALA A 274 -12.86 26.17 -12.07
CA ALA A 274 -11.75 25.41 -11.51
C ALA A 274 -10.59 25.25 -12.51
N ALA A 275 -10.88 24.97 -13.79
CA ALA A 275 -9.86 24.93 -14.83
C ALA A 275 -9.11 26.27 -14.98
N GLY A 276 -9.83 27.39 -14.95
CA GLY A 276 -9.27 28.74 -14.97
C GLY A 276 -8.29 29.00 -13.80
N GLN A 277 -8.64 28.56 -12.60
CA GLN A 277 -7.76 28.64 -11.42
C GLN A 277 -6.49 27.81 -11.60
N VAL A 278 -6.59 26.59 -12.12
CA VAL A 278 -5.43 25.73 -12.38
C VAL A 278 -4.53 26.32 -13.48
N ARG A 279 -5.09 26.87 -14.57
CA ARG A 279 -4.32 27.57 -15.62
C ARG A 279 -3.61 28.81 -15.08
N ALA A 280 -4.20 29.50 -14.10
CA ALA A 280 -3.51 30.60 -13.40
C ALA A 280 -2.31 30.09 -12.59
N GLN A 281 -2.44 28.95 -11.89
CA GLN A 281 -1.32 28.31 -11.19
C GLN A 281 -0.19 27.91 -12.16
N ALA A 282 -0.53 27.36 -13.33
CA ALA A 282 0.47 27.01 -14.36
C ALA A 282 1.26 28.23 -14.86
N ARG A 283 0.56 29.33 -15.16
CA ARG A 283 1.20 30.61 -15.55
C ARG A 283 2.10 31.15 -14.45
N ALA A 284 1.67 31.10 -13.19
CA ALA A 284 2.46 31.53 -12.05
C ALA A 284 3.73 30.67 -11.88
N ALA A 285 3.65 29.35 -12.10
CA ALA A 285 4.80 28.47 -12.08
C ALA A 285 5.81 28.81 -13.20
N ARG A 286 5.35 29.07 -14.43
CA ARG A 286 6.24 29.50 -15.54
C ARG A 286 6.92 30.83 -15.27
N ALA A 287 6.21 31.77 -14.63
CA ALA A 287 6.78 33.08 -14.29
C ALA A 287 7.98 32.99 -13.32
N ARG A 288 8.09 31.91 -12.54
CA ARG A 288 9.23 31.66 -11.63
C ARG A 288 10.51 31.19 -12.34
N LEU A 289 10.47 31.00 -13.66
CA LEU A 289 11.66 30.69 -14.47
C LEU A 289 12.46 31.95 -14.85
N ASN A 290 11.88 33.14 -14.68
CA ASN A 290 12.49 34.44 -14.95
C ASN A 290 13.02 35.07 -13.66
#